data_AF-A0A3D1LBL3-F1
#
_entry.id   AF-A0A3D1LBL3-F1
#
_cell.length_a   1.000
_cell.length_b   1.000
_cell.length_c   1.000
_cell.angle_alpha   90.00
_cell.angle_beta   90.00
_cell.angle_gamma   90.00
#
_symmetry.space_group_name_H-M   'P 1'
#
loop_
_entity.id
_entity.type
_entity.pdbx_description
1 polymer ?
#
loop_
_entity_poly.entity_id
_entity_poly.type
_entity_poly.pdbx_seq_one_letter_code
_entity_poly.pdbx_strand_id
1 'polypeptide(L)' 'MKLTFEELLQRKREAVLRNNTCERCVLCGKKTDVPIDLPIDRRDCYVEGSGQLCRDCWRRVYGE' A
#
# COMPACT_ATOMS: atom_id res chain seq x y z
N MET A 1 6.12 -28.68 13.29
CA MET A 1 6.98 -27.49 13.48
C MET A 1 6.10 -26.26 13.49
N LYS A 2 6.24 -25.37 14.47
CA LYS A 2 5.58 -24.07 14.46
C LYS A 2 6.52 -23.09 13.77
N LEU A 3 6.00 -22.36 12.78
CA LEU A 3 6.76 -21.29 12.11
C LEU A 3 7.12 -20.22 13.12
N THR A 4 8.29 -19.62 12.96
CA THR A 4 8.68 -18.46 13.76
C THR A 4 7.82 -17.25 13.38
N PHE A 5 7.76 -16.27 14.28
CA PHE A 5 7.01 -15.03 14.04
C PHE A 5 7.51 -14.28 12.79
N GLU A 6 8.83 -14.29 12.56
CA GLU A 6 9.45 -13.67 11.39
C GLU A 6 9.07 -14.40 10.10
N GLU A 7 9.07 -15.74 10.10
CA GLU A 7 8.63 -16.55 8.96
C GLU A 7 7.14 -16.31 8.63
N LEU A 8 6.29 -16.12 9.66
CA LEU A 8 4.89 -15.78 9.48
C LEU A 8 4.72 -14.40 8.84
N LEU A 9 5.49 -13.40 9.27
CA LEU A 9 5.48 -12.06 8.68
C LEU A 9 5.96 -12.08 7.23
N GLN A 10 7.02 -12.83 6.94
CA GLN A 10 7.56 -12.98 5.59
C GLN A 10 6.53 -13.62 4.65
N ARG A 11 5.91 -14.73 5.07
CA ARG A 11 4.86 -15.40 4.28
C ARG A 11 3.64 -14.52 4.05
N LYS A 12 3.24 -13.72 5.04
CA LYS A 12 2.13 -12.77 4.91
C LYS A 12 2.48 -11.67 3.89
N ARG A 13 3.68 -11.10 3.95
CA ARG A 13 4.17 -10.12 2.97
C ARG A 13 4.19 -10.68 1.55
N GLU A 14 4.69 -11.89 1.37
CA GLU A 14 4.73 -12.52 0.05
C GLU A 14 3.34 -12.85 -0.51
N ALA A 15 2.37 -13.18 0.35
CA ALA A 15 0.99 -13.40 -0.09
C ALA A 15 0.33 -12.10 -0.59
N VAL A 16 0.56 -10.98 0.11
CA VAL A 16 0.12 -9.64 -0.31
C VAL A 16 0.77 -9.25 -1.65
N LEU A 17 2.06 -9.50 -1.81
CA LEU A 17 2.77 -9.20 -3.06
C LEU A 17 2.25 -10.03 -4.25
N ARG A 18 1.97 -11.33 -4.04
CA ARG A 18 1.50 -12.26 -5.07
C ARG A 18 0.10 -11.95 -5.61
N ASN A 19 -0.82 -11.44 -4.79
CA ASN A 19 -2.21 -11.27 -5.19
C ASN A 19 -2.55 -9.93 -5.88
N ASN A 20 -1.54 -9.13 -6.24
CA ASN A 20 -1.76 -7.79 -6.79
C ASN A 20 -2.66 -6.89 -5.90
N THR A 21 -2.65 -7.14 -4.59
CA THR A 21 -3.53 -6.49 -3.62
C THR A 21 -2.95 -5.17 -3.13
N CYS A 22 -2.27 -4.42 -4.00
CA CYS A 22 -1.84 -3.07 -3.66
C CYS A 22 -2.69 -2.06 -4.41
N GLU A 23 -2.99 -0.97 -3.74
CA GLU A 23 -3.72 0.15 -4.29
C GLU A 23 -3.00 0.75 -5.49
N ARG A 24 -3.78 1.38 -6.38
CA ARG A 24 -3.25 2.12 -7.52
C ARG A 24 -3.40 3.60 -7.29
N CYS A 25 -2.39 4.36 -7.68
CA CYS A 25 -2.44 5.81 -7.64
C CYS A 25 -3.59 6.32 -8.50
N VAL A 26 -4.49 7.11 -7.93
CA VAL A 26 -5.65 7.66 -8.66
C VAL A 26 -5.24 8.70 -9.72
N LEU A 27 -4.04 9.29 -9.61
CA LEU A 27 -3.55 10.28 -10.58
C LEU A 27 -2.77 9.66 -11.75
N CYS A 28 -1.94 8.66 -11.51
CA CYS A 28 -1.05 8.10 -12.53
C CYS A 28 -1.27 6.62 -12.84
N GLY A 29 -2.16 5.94 -12.10
CA GLY A 29 -2.48 4.52 -12.28
C GLY A 29 -1.40 3.52 -11.85
N LYS A 30 -0.22 4.01 -11.42
CA LYS A 30 0.89 3.17 -10.95
C LYS A 30 0.50 2.43 -9.68
N LYS A 31 0.91 1.16 -9.58
CA LYS A 31 0.75 0.35 -8.36
C LYS A 31 1.58 0.94 -7.22
N THR A 32 0.98 1.07 -6.06
CA THR A 32 1.63 1.56 -4.84
C THR A 32 2.16 0.40 -3.99
N ASP A 33 2.87 0.75 -2.92
CA ASP A 33 3.28 -0.16 -1.84
C ASP A 33 2.17 -0.38 -0.80
N VAL A 34 1.03 0.31 -0.92
CA VAL A 34 -0.08 0.27 0.06
C VAL A 34 -1.01 -0.91 -0.24
N PRO A 35 -1.20 -1.86 0.70
CA PRO A 35 -2.15 -2.95 0.53
C PRO A 35 -3.61 -2.48 0.53
N ILE A 36 -4.47 -3.09 -0.29
CA ILE A 36 -5.91 -2.78 -0.41
C ILE A 36 -6.67 -3.18 0.86
N ASP A 37 -6.16 -4.16 1.62
CA ASP A 37 -6.71 -4.59 2.90
C ASP A 37 -6.19 -3.76 4.08
N LEU A 38 -5.22 -2.86 3.86
CA LEU A 38 -4.74 -1.96 4.91
C LEU A 38 -5.87 -0.98 5.28
N PRO A 39 -6.25 -0.87 6.56
CA PRO A 39 -7.23 0.11 7.01
C PRO A 39 -6.85 1.55 6.60
N ILE A 40 -7.84 2.36 6.21
CA ILE A 40 -7.63 3.70 5.62
C ILE A 40 -6.84 4.62 6.57
N ASP A 41 -7.11 4.55 7.86
CA ASP A 41 -6.41 5.28 8.93
C ASP A 41 -4.91 5.00 9.00
N ARG A 42 -4.45 3.90 8.39
CA ARG A 42 -3.05 3.47 8.35
C ARG A 42 -2.41 3.64 6.98
N ARG A 43 -3.12 4.17 5.99
CA ARG A 43 -2.59 4.35 4.64
C ARG A 43 -1.84 5.67 4.54
N ASP A 44 -0.54 5.58 4.29
CA ASP A 44 0.23 6.74 3.88
C ASP A 44 -0.28 7.25 2.52
N CYS A 45 -0.25 8.57 2.33
CA CYS A 45 -0.59 9.20 1.05
C CYS A 45 -2.02 8.93 0.54
N TYR A 46 -2.95 8.52 1.41
CA TYR A 46 -4.36 8.40 1.09
C TYR A 46 -5.05 9.76 1.30
N VAL A 47 -5.83 10.19 0.32
CA VAL A 47 -6.63 11.43 0.41
C VAL A 47 -8.08 11.03 0.59
N GLU A 48 -8.67 11.41 1.72
CA GLU A 48 -10.07 11.10 2.03
C GLU A 48 -11.00 11.63 0.91
N GLY A 49 -11.90 10.77 0.44
CA GLY A 49 -12.80 11.04 -0.68
C GLY A 49 -12.16 11.03 -2.08
N SER A 50 -10.83 11.08 -2.21
CA SER A 50 -10.13 11.09 -3.51
C SER A 50 -9.43 9.77 -3.83
N GLY A 51 -9.00 9.02 -2.82
CA GLY A 51 -8.34 7.72 -2.97
C GLY A 51 -6.82 7.75 -2.74
N GLN A 52 -6.15 6.67 -3.15
CA GLN A 52 -4.73 6.46 -2.88
C GLN A 52 -3.84 7.22 -3.89
N LEU A 53 -2.79 7.88 -3.41
CA LEU A 53 -1.69 8.40 -4.23
C LEU A 53 -0.41 7.59 -4.06
N CYS A 54 0.42 7.54 -5.11
CA CYS A 54 1.82 7.13 -4.94
C CYS A 54 2.64 8.29 -4.33
N ARG A 55 3.78 7.97 -3.74
CA ARG A 55 4.67 8.96 -3.09
C ARG A 55 5.08 10.11 -4.03
N ASP A 56 5.31 9.80 -5.32
CA ASP A 56 5.70 10.80 -6.32
C ASP A 56 4.56 11.80 -6.59
N CYS A 57 3.34 11.30 -6.80
CA CYS A 57 2.15 12.12 -7.02
C CYS A 57 1.77 12.90 -5.75
N TRP A 58 1.88 12.28 -4.58
CA TRP A 58 1.68 12.96 -3.31
C TRP A 58 2.63 14.14 -3.16
N ARG A 59 3.94 13.93 -3.37
CA ARG A 59 4.95 14.99 -3.31
C ARG A 59 4.69 16.09 -4.35
N ARG A 60 4.21 15.75 -5.55
CA ARG A 60 3.88 16.76 -6.56
C ARG A 60 2.68 17.64 -6.16
N VAL A 61 1.71 17.10 -5.41
CA VAL A 61 0.49 17.81 -5.03
C VAL A 61 0.64 18.54 -3.69
N TYR A 62 1.33 17.94 -2.73
CA TYR A 62 1.43 18.40 -1.34
C TYR A 62 2.86 18.72 -0.88
N GLY A 63 3.88 18.37 -1.67
CA GLY A 63 5.24 18.83 -1.41
C GLY A 63 5.38 20.27 -1.87
N GLU A 64 5.83 21.12 -0.97
CA GLU A 64 6.24 22.51 -1.28
C GLU A 64 7.35 22.55 -2.34
#